data_AF-A0A2E6WUD3-F1
#
_entry.id   AF-A0A2E6WUD3-F1
#
_cell.length_a   1.000
_cell.length_b   1.000
_cell.length_c   1.000
_cell.angle_alpha   90.00
_cell.angle_beta   90.00
_cell.angle_gamma   90.00
#
_symmetry.space_group_name_H-M   'P 1'
#
loop_
_entity.id
_entity.type
_entity.pdbx_description
1 polymer ?
#
loop_
_entity_poly.entity_id
_entity_poly.type
_entity_poly.pdbx_seq_one_letter_code
_entity_poly.pdbx_strand_id
1 'polypeptide(L)'
;MTESINHLNNSIKNGKSWFISLLESISIWTKPEEKYNNNNYIYFLDGEAFDWLVLAERLCYEINNFNLYKKEIEKFITYGELPEIISLSIFKNSIGLSKYRGYLNYFYGITIEESLLISVESEIQKRNLSNGKQFNQDYTELAFESIYLSSQTVLLGNFFEEQKIKPKKHLSITENKLFTYWLFKYRLKSSDKSRSASYTKKGINQFYKIQNSSKINNTSAKLLNKKSALDAFNSYDKN
;
A
#
# COMPACT_ATOMS: atom_id res chain seq x y z
N MET A 1 0.63 -22.88 -5.50
CA MET A 1 0.84 -22.76 -4.05
C MET A 1 2.03 -23.60 -3.61
N THR A 2 1.93 -24.92 -3.65
CA THR A 2 3.04 -25.83 -3.28
C THR A 2 4.31 -25.57 -4.07
N GLU A 3 4.19 -25.25 -5.37
CA GLU A 3 5.33 -24.89 -6.21
C GLU A 3 6.10 -23.65 -5.72
N SER A 4 5.39 -22.59 -5.31
CA SER A 4 5.99 -21.36 -4.76
C SER A 4 6.71 -21.64 -3.44
N ILE A 5 6.12 -22.44 -2.55
CA ILE A 5 6.71 -22.84 -1.27
C ILE A 5 7.94 -23.75 -1.48
N ASN A 6 7.85 -24.69 -2.43
CA ASN A 6 8.97 -25.55 -2.78
C ASN A 6 10.11 -24.74 -3.39
N HIS A 7 9.80 -23.79 -4.27
CA HIS A 7 10.79 -22.87 -4.82
C HIS A 7 11.49 -22.07 -3.73
N LEU A 8 10.72 -21.50 -2.78
CA LEU A 8 11.27 -20.74 -1.64
C LEU A 8 12.32 -21.56 -0.88
N ASN A 9 11.93 -22.76 -0.43
CA ASN A 9 12.78 -23.60 0.39
C ASN A 9 13.98 -24.18 -0.37
N ASN A 10 13.80 -24.56 -1.64
CA ASN A 10 14.88 -25.07 -2.47
C ASN A 10 15.91 -23.99 -2.80
N SER A 11 15.48 -22.77 -3.11
CA SER A 11 16.38 -21.66 -3.41
C SER A 11 17.22 -21.27 -2.20
N ILE A 12 16.63 -21.23 -1.00
CA ILE A 12 17.35 -21.01 0.26
C ILE A 12 18.37 -22.13 0.50
N LYS A 13 17.96 -23.40 0.32
CA LYS A 13 18.85 -24.56 0.49
C LYS A 13 20.05 -24.52 -0.47
N ASN A 14 19.86 -23.97 -1.66
CA ASN A 14 20.91 -23.80 -2.66
C ASN A 14 21.82 -22.58 -2.41
N GLY A 15 21.69 -21.91 -1.25
CA GLY A 15 22.56 -20.82 -0.82
C GLY A 15 22.14 -19.43 -1.30
N LYS A 16 20.93 -19.29 -1.88
CA LYS A 16 20.41 -17.99 -2.28
C LYS A 16 19.91 -17.20 -1.07
N SER A 17 19.96 -15.87 -1.15
CA SER A 17 19.32 -15.00 -0.15
C SER A 17 17.86 -15.39 0.03
N TRP A 18 17.43 -15.48 1.30
CA TRP A 18 16.06 -15.81 1.65
C TRP A 18 15.09 -14.74 1.16
N PHE A 19 15.50 -13.47 1.14
CA PHE A 19 14.66 -12.37 0.70
C PHE A 19 14.46 -12.36 -0.82
N ILE A 20 15.51 -12.59 -1.62
CA ILE A 20 15.34 -12.77 -3.07
C ILE A 20 14.48 -14.01 -3.36
N SER A 21 14.74 -15.11 -2.66
CA SER A 21 13.95 -16.35 -2.82
C SER A 21 12.47 -16.12 -2.49
N LEU A 22 12.17 -15.28 -1.50
CA LEU A 22 10.82 -14.84 -1.15
C LEU A 22 10.17 -14.05 -2.29
N LEU A 23 10.86 -13.05 -2.84
CA LEU A 23 10.33 -12.22 -3.93
C LEU A 23 10.04 -13.04 -5.21
N GLU A 24 10.89 -14.00 -5.53
CA GLU A 24 10.66 -14.91 -6.66
C GLU A 24 9.49 -15.86 -6.39
N SER A 25 9.36 -16.33 -5.15
CA SER A 25 8.24 -17.17 -4.74
C SER A 25 6.92 -16.40 -4.79
N ILE A 26 6.93 -15.10 -4.46
CA ILE A 26 5.82 -14.18 -4.70
C ILE A 26 5.46 -14.16 -6.19
N SER A 27 6.42 -14.10 -7.11
CA SER A 27 6.17 -14.13 -8.56
C SER A 27 5.41 -15.38 -9.02
N ILE A 28 5.72 -16.53 -8.41
CA ILE A 28 5.07 -17.82 -8.73
C ILE A 28 3.68 -17.95 -8.09
N TRP A 29 3.39 -17.18 -7.03
CA TRP A 29 2.12 -17.28 -6.32
C TRP A 29 0.93 -16.86 -7.18
N THR A 30 -0.11 -17.70 -7.26
CA THR A 30 -1.24 -17.53 -8.18
C THR A 30 -2.55 -17.14 -7.52
N LYS A 31 -2.72 -17.36 -6.22
CA LYS A 31 -3.99 -17.07 -5.54
C LYS A 31 -4.06 -15.58 -5.17
N PRO A 32 -5.16 -14.87 -5.51
CA PRO A 32 -5.35 -13.48 -5.11
C PRO A 32 -5.73 -13.34 -3.63
N GLU A 33 -6.30 -14.41 -3.04
CA GLU A 33 -6.68 -14.51 -1.64
C GLU A 33 -6.66 -15.98 -1.18
N GLU A 34 -6.58 -16.20 0.13
CA GLU A 34 -6.73 -17.52 0.73
C GLU A 34 -7.20 -17.48 2.19
N LYS A 35 -7.69 -18.63 2.66
CA LYS A 35 -7.87 -18.91 4.09
C LYS A 35 -6.72 -19.77 4.58
N TYR A 36 -5.99 -19.27 5.58
CA TYR A 36 -4.90 -20.00 6.21
C TYR A 36 -4.88 -19.76 7.72
N ASN A 37 -4.79 -20.81 8.51
CA ASN A 37 -4.82 -20.75 9.99
C ASN A 37 -5.96 -19.87 10.55
N ASN A 38 -7.18 -20.06 10.04
CA ASN A 38 -8.38 -19.28 10.39
C ASN A 38 -8.32 -17.78 10.04
N ASN A 39 -7.26 -17.32 9.39
CA ASN A 39 -7.14 -15.95 8.90
C ASN A 39 -7.46 -15.90 7.40
N ASN A 40 -8.15 -14.83 7.00
CA ASN A 40 -8.39 -14.52 5.59
C ASN A 40 -7.28 -13.59 5.12
N TYR A 41 -6.48 -14.04 4.16
CA TYR A 41 -5.47 -13.24 3.49
C TYR A 41 -6.00 -12.77 2.15
N ILE A 42 -6.03 -11.45 1.93
CA ILE A 42 -6.35 -10.85 0.65
C ILE A 42 -5.08 -10.15 0.16
N TYR A 43 -4.51 -10.64 -0.93
CA TYR A 43 -3.27 -10.11 -1.50
C TYR A 43 -3.55 -9.10 -2.61
N PHE A 44 -4.61 -9.31 -3.38
CA PHE A 44 -5.05 -8.40 -4.44
C PHE A 44 -6.35 -7.72 -4.04
N LEU A 45 -6.23 -6.47 -3.60
CA LEU A 45 -7.36 -5.63 -3.27
C LEU A 45 -8.07 -5.23 -4.57
N ASP A 46 -9.36 -5.54 -4.63
CA ASP A 46 -10.19 -5.32 -5.81
C ASP A 46 -9.65 -5.99 -7.10
N GLY A 47 -8.83 -7.04 -6.95
CA GLY A 47 -8.20 -7.73 -8.06
C GLY A 47 -7.04 -6.98 -8.74
N GLU A 48 -6.74 -5.74 -8.30
CA GLU A 48 -5.80 -4.85 -8.98
C GLU A 48 -4.62 -4.44 -8.09
N ALA A 49 -4.88 -3.99 -6.87
CA ALA A 49 -3.86 -3.46 -5.97
C ALA A 49 -3.21 -4.59 -5.15
N PHE A 50 -1.95 -4.89 -5.46
CA PHE A 50 -1.21 -5.99 -4.86
C PHE A 50 -0.49 -5.55 -3.58
N ASP A 51 -1.02 -6.00 -2.43
CA ASP A 51 -0.36 -5.89 -1.13
C ASP A 51 0.66 -7.01 -0.96
N TRP A 52 1.84 -6.80 -1.55
CA TRP A 52 2.90 -7.80 -1.56
C TRP A 52 3.45 -8.13 -0.17
N LEU A 53 3.32 -7.23 0.81
CA LEU A 53 3.79 -7.46 2.18
C LEU A 53 2.93 -8.50 2.91
N VAL A 54 1.61 -8.49 2.68
CA VAL A 54 0.71 -9.51 3.24
C VAL A 54 1.04 -10.90 2.69
N LEU A 55 1.40 -11.00 1.41
CA LEU A 55 1.87 -12.26 0.85
C LEU A 55 3.27 -12.64 1.35
N ALA A 56 4.16 -11.66 1.49
CA ALA A 56 5.50 -11.88 2.03
C ALA A 56 5.45 -12.43 3.47
N GLU A 57 4.64 -11.81 4.34
CA GLU A 57 4.37 -12.28 5.70
C GLU A 57 3.86 -13.72 5.69
N ARG A 58 2.86 -14.02 4.84
CA ARG A 58 2.30 -15.38 4.73
C ARG A 58 3.38 -16.40 4.36
N LEU A 59 4.22 -16.09 3.37
CA LEU A 59 5.27 -16.99 2.89
C LEU A 59 6.42 -17.15 3.88
N CYS A 60 6.68 -16.16 4.74
CA CYS A 60 7.67 -16.28 5.82
C CYS A 60 7.35 -17.45 6.77
N TYR A 61 6.08 -17.79 6.98
CA TYR A 61 5.68 -18.95 7.79
C TYR A 61 6.02 -20.30 7.17
N GLU A 62 6.39 -20.35 5.88
CA GLU A 62 6.70 -21.58 5.15
C GLU A 62 8.21 -21.86 5.04
N ILE A 63 9.05 -21.01 5.63
CA ILE A 63 10.51 -21.17 5.59
C ILE A 63 10.94 -22.27 6.56
N ASN A 64 11.44 -23.39 6.04
CA ASN A 64 11.84 -24.56 6.84
C ASN A 64 12.90 -24.24 7.91
N ASN A 65 13.80 -23.29 7.63
CA ASN A 65 14.84 -22.83 8.56
C ASN A 65 14.48 -21.49 9.23
N PHE A 66 13.20 -21.26 9.53
CA PHE A 66 12.68 -20.00 10.08
C PHE A 66 13.53 -19.46 11.25
N ASN A 67 13.99 -20.34 12.14
CA ASN A 67 14.79 -19.96 13.31
C ASN A 67 16.10 -19.24 12.97
N LEU A 68 16.71 -19.52 11.81
CA LEU A 68 17.94 -18.84 11.38
C LEU A 68 17.67 -17.36 11.04
N TYR A 69 16.50 -17.06 10.47
CA TYR A 69 16.15 -15.73 9.97
C TYR A 69 15.15 -15.00 10.85
N LYS A 70 14.74 -15.61 11.97
CA LYS A 70 13.65 -15.13 12.82
C LYS A 70 13.75 -13.65 13.16
N LYS A 71 14.93 -13.17 13.59
CA LYS A 71 15.14 -11.75 13.94
C LYS A 71 14.97 -10.81 12.75
N GLU A 72 15.45 -11.20 11.57
CA GLU A 72 15.31 -10.39 10.36
C GLU A 72 13.86 -10.39 9.87
N ILE A 73 13.20 -11.55 9.90
CA ILE A 73 11.80 -11.71 9.54
C ILE A 73 10.90 -10.88 10.48
N GLU A 74 11.14 -10.93 11.79
CA GLU A 74 10.41 -10.12 12.77
C GLU A 74 10.56 -8.63 12.48
N LYS A 75 11.79 -8.16 12.17
CA LYS A 75 12.02 -6.76 11.80
C LYS A 75 11.33 -6.38 10.49
N PHE A 76 11.37 -7.27 9.52
CA PHE A 76 10.74 -7.07 8.22
C PHE A 76 9.21 -6.96 8.33
N ILE A 77 8.57 -7.91 9.00
CA ILE A 77 7.11 -7.95 9.14
C ILE A 77 6.61 -6.85 10.09
N THR A 78 7.29 -6.64 11.21
CA THR A 78 6.82 -5.71 12.27
C THR A 78 7.16 -4.26 11.96
N TYR A 79 8.38 -3.99 11.49
CA TYR A 79 8.90 -2.64 11.32
C TYR A 79 9.06 -2.21 9.86
N GLY A 80 8.74 -3.06 8.89
CA GLY A 80 8.93 -2.76 7.47
C GLY A 80 10.41 -2.64 7.08
N GLU A 81 11.31 -3.24 7.85
CA GLU A 81 12.73 -3.20 7.56
C GLU A 81 13.09 -4.22 6.48
N LEU A 82 13.43 -3.74 5.27
CA LEU A 82 13.95 -4.61 4.22
C LEU A 82 15.18 -5.39 4.73
N PRO A 83 15.17 -6.73 4.64
CA PRO A 83 16.28 -7.59 5.12
C PRO A 83 17.61 -7.28 4.43
N GLU A 84 17.55 -6.84 3.18
CA GLU A 84 18.70 -6.46 2.37
C GLU A 84 18.34 -5.29 1.46
N ILE A 85 19.35 -4.52 1.06
CA ILE A 85 19.17 -3.39 0.15
C ILE A 85 19.06 -3.94 -1.27
N ILE A 86 17.90 -3.74 -1.90
CA ILE A 86 17.67 -4.11 -3.30
C ILE A 86 17.28 -2.89 -4.13
N SER A 87 17.68 -2.88 -5.40
CA SER A 87 17.24 -1.85 -6.33
C SER A 87 15.80 -2.11 -6.79
N LEU A 88 15.12 -1.06 -7.26
CA LEU A 88 13.79 -1.17 -7.85
C LEU A 88 13.76 -2.12 -9.06
N SER A 89 14.85 -2.18 -9.84
CA SER A 89 14.95 -3.08 -10.99
C SER A 89 15.02 -4.54 -10.56
N ILE A 90 15.79 -4.86 -9.52
CA ILE A 90 15.83 -6.21 -8.94
C ILE A 90 14.44 -6.57 -8.41
N PHE A 91 13.83 -5.70 -7.61
CA PHE A 91 12.48 -5.94 -7.08
C PHE A 91 11.46 -6.23 -8.19
N LYS A 92 11.40 -5.36 -9.21
CA LYS A 92 10.50 -5.51 -10.37
C LYS A 92 10.73 -6.82 -11.11
N ASN A 93 11.98 -7.21 -11.33
CA ASN A 93 12.32 -8.44 -12.04
C ASN A 93 11.96 -9.68 -11.20
N SER A 94 12.21 -9.64 -9.88
CA SER A 94 11.94 -10.75 -8.99
C SER A 94 10.45 -11.05 -8.84
N ILE A 95 9.58 -10.04 -8.68
CA ILE A 95 8.14 -10.26 -8.51
C ILE A 95 7.37 -10.41 -9.85
N GLY A 96 8.01 -10.02 -10.96
CA GLY A 96 7.43 -10.04 -12.30
C GLY A 96 6.55 -8.83 -12.64
N LEU A 97 6.37 -8.58 -13.95
CA LEU A 97 5.71 -7.38 -14.48
C LEU A 97 4.27 -7.21 -13.96
N SER A 98 3.49 -8.29 -13.93
CA SER A 98 2.08 -8.23 -13.52
C SER A 98 1.94 -7.83 -12.04
N LYS A 99 2.69 -8.48 -11.15
CA LYS A 99 2.69 -8.13 -9.72
C LYS A 99 3.30 -6.77 -9.46
N TYR A 100 4.28 -6.36 -10.26
CA TYR A 100 4.84 -5.01 -10.17
C TYR A 100 3.80 -3.93 -10.53
N ARG A 101 2.95 -4.16 -11.55
CA ARG A 101 1.82 -3.25 -11.82
C ARG A 101 0.86 -3.20 -10.64
N GLY A 102 0.52 -4.36 -10.07
CA GLY A 102 -0.31 -4.41 -8.87
C GLY A 102 0.31 -3.68 -7.68
N TYR A 103 1.63 -3.78 -7.50
CA TYR A 103 2.36 -3.04 -6.48
C TYR A 103 2.25 -1.52 -6.69
N LEU A 104 2.36 -1.04 -7.93
CA LEU A 104 2.15 0.38 -8.24
C LEU A 104 0.70 0.81 -7.94
N ASN A 105 -0.28 -0.03 -8.26
CA ASN A 105 -1.69 0.25 -7.92
C ASN A 105 -1.89 0.35 -6.40
N TYR A 106 -1.27 -0.53 -5.62
CA TYR A 106 -1.29 -0.44 -4.16
C TYR A 106 -0.59 0.83 -3.66
N PHE A 107 0.60 1.12 -4.16
CA PHE A 107 1.37 2.28 -3.73
C PHE A 107 0.64 3.59 -4.02
N TYR A 108 0.17 3.82 -5.24
CA TYR A 108 -0.55 5.05 -5.58
C TYR A 108 -1.97 5.09 -5.04
N GLY A 109 -2.69 3.97 -5.13
CA GLY A 109 -4.10 3.95 -4.80
C GLY A 109 -4.41 3.81 -3.31
N ILE A 110 -3.43 3.40 -2.50
CA ILE A 110 -3.62 3.27 -1.05
C ILE A 110 -2.61 4.14 -0.32
N THR A 111 -1.31 3.82 -0.44
CA THR A 111 -0.28 4.52 0.37
C THR A 111 -0.20 6.03 0.09
N ILE A 112 -0.26 6.42 -1.18
CA ILE A 112 -0.24 7.83 -1.57
C ILE A 112 -1.59 8.51 -1.29
N GLU A 113 -2.70 7.81 -1.45
CA GLU A 113 -4.04 8.35 -1.17
C GLU A 113 -4.23 8.64 0.34
N GLU A 114 -3.77 7.75 1.21
CA GLU A 114 -3.71 7.98 2.67
C GLU A 114 -2.82 9.19 3.00
N SER A 115 -1.65 9.28 2.37
CA SER A 115 -0.73 10.41 2.56
C SER A 115 -1.33 11.73 2.09
N LEU A 116 -2.15 11.70 1.03
CA LEU A 116 -2.88 12.87 0.55
C LEU A 116 -3.92 13.34 1.58
N LEU A 117 -4.71 12.43 2.14
CA LEU A 117 -5.68 12.75 3.20
C LEU A 117 -4.99 13.44 4.38
N ILE A 118 -3.90 12.86 4.89
CA ILE A 118 -3.11 13.44 5.99
C ILE A 118 -2.59 14.83 5.62
N SER A 119 -2.15 15.04 4.37
CA SER A 119 -1.65 16.34 3.91
C SER A 119 -2.73 17.42 3.96
N VAL A 120 -3.93 17.11 3.47
CA VAL A 120 -5.04 18.06 3.40
C VAL A 120 -5.59 18.34 4.80
N GLU A 121 -5.74 17.31 5.62
CA GLU A 121 -6.16 17.45 7.01
C GLU A 121 -5.20 18.36 7.80
N SER A 122 -3.89 18.12 7.66
CA SER A 122 -2.85 18.95 8.29
C SER A 122 -2.89 20.41 7.83
N GLU A 123 -3.20 20.68 6.55
CA GLU A 123 -3.36 22.04 6.04
C GLU A 123 -4.59 22.74 6.61
N ILE A 124 -5.71 22.03 6.73
CA ILE A 124 -6.95 22.54 7.32
C ILE A 124 -6.74 22.86 8.80
N GLN A 125 -6.11 21.95 9.54
CA GLN A 125 -5.77 22.15 10.95
C GLN A 125 -4.91 23.41 11.13
N LYS A 126 -3.83 23.56 10.34
CA LYS A 126 -2.95 24.74 10.41
C LYS A 126 -3.69 26.03 10.09
N ARG A 127 -4.54 26.03 9.06
CA ARG A 127 -5.33 27.21 8.67
C ARG A 127 -6.29 27.62 9.79
N ASN A 128 -6.97 26.66 10.41
CA ASN A 128 -7.90 26.95 11.51
C ASN A 128 -7.17 27.50 12.74
N LEU A 129 -6.01 26.94 13.08
CA LEU A 129 -5.15 27.45 14.16
C LEU A 129 -4.66 28.88 13.89
N SER A 130 -4.20 29.17 12.67
CA SER A 130 -3.79 30.53 12.27
C SER A 130 -4.93 31.53 12.32
N ASN A 131 -6.17 31.08 12.13
CA ASN A 131 -7.36 31.92 12.19
C ASN A 131 -7.95 32.03 13.62
N GLY A 132 -7.24 31.56 14.64
CA GLY A 132 -7.67 31.65 16.04
C GLY A 132 -8.90 30.81 16.38
N LYS A 133 -9.29 29.86 15.51
CA LYS A 133 -10.40 28.95 15.81
C LYS A 133 -9.99 27.96 16.89
N GLN A 134 -10.97 27.55 17.70
CA GLN A 134 -10.76 26.49 18.68
C GLN A 134 -10.29 25.22 17.98
N PHE A 135 -9.28 24.56 18.57
CA PHE A 135 -8.79 23.28 18.08
C PHE A 135 -9.93 22.26 18.08
N ASN A 136 -10.26 21.73 16.90
CA ASN A 136 -11.04 20.52 16.77
C ASN A 136 -10.11 19.31 16.67
N GLN A 137 -10.53 18.18 17.24
CA GLN A 137 -9.75 16.94 17.25
C GLN A 137 -9.84 16.20 15.91
N ASP A 138 -10.91 16.41 15.13
CA ASP A 138 -11.16 15.71 13.89
C ASP A 138 -11.43 16.70 12.73
N TYR A 139 -10.57 16.67 11.72
CA TYR A 139 -10.73 17.42 10.46
C TYR A 139 -10.90 16.50 9.25
N THR A 140 -11.14 15.20 9.48
CA THR A 140 -11.28 14.18 8.44
C THR A 140 -12.40 14.56 7.47
N GLU A 141 -13.57 14.92 7.97
CA GLU A 141 -14.74 15.27 7.13
C GLU A 141 -14.41 16.42 6.17
N LEU A 142 -13.75 17.47 6.66
CA LEU A 142 -13.34 18.60 5.82
C LEU A 142 -12.28 18.21 4.78
N ALA A 143 -11.41 17.24 5.09
CA ALA A 143 -10.44 16.73 4.13
C ALA A 143 -11.14 15.91 3.02
N PHE A 144 -12.12 15.08 3.38
CA PHE A 144 -12.94 14.32 2.43
C PHE A 144 -13.71 15.25 1.50
N GLU A 145 -14.40 16.26 2.05
CA GLU A 145 -15.11 17.27 1.26
C GLU A 145 -14.15 18.03 0.32
N SER A 146 -12.94 18.35 0.79
CA SER A 146 -11.95 19.06 -0.03
C SER A 146 -11.39 18.23 -1.18
N ILE A 147 -11.16 16.93 -0.99
CA ILE A 147 -10.54 16.06 -1.98
C ILE A 147 -11.58 15.48 -2.94
N TYR A 148 -12.65 14.91 -2.38
CA TYR A 148 -13.64 14.11 -3.10
C TYR A 148 -14.94 14.85 -3.39
N LEU A 149 -15.08 16.10 -2.91
CA LEU A 149 -16.30 16.91 -3.06
C LEU A 149 -17.55 16.23 -2.45
N SER A 150 -17.35 15.38 -1.45
CA SER A 150 -18.41 14.62 -0.79
C SER A 150 -17.97 14.22 0.61
N SER A 151 -18.94 14.00 1.49
CA SER A 151 -18.68 13.57 2.86
C SER A 151 -18.20 12.12 2.90
N GLN A 152 -17.41 11.77 3.94
CA GLN A 152 -16.95 10.42 4.16
C GLN A 152 -18.12 9.44 4.30
N THR A 153 -19.20 9.87 4.96
CA THR A 153 -20.40 9.04 5.16
C THR A 153 -21.08 8.70 3.83
N VAL A 154 -21.23 9.66 2.92
CA VAL A 154 -21.81 9.43 1.60
C VAL A 154 -20.93 8.51 0.77
N LEU A 155 -19.61 8.74 0.78
CA LEU A 155 -18.65 7.91 0.04
C LEU A 155 -18.59 6.47 0.56
N LEU A 156 -18.68 6.27 1.88
CA LEU A 156 -18.81 4.94 2.47
C LEU A 156 -20.11 4.25 2.06
N GLY A 157 -21.22 4.99 1.99
CA GLY A 157 -22.49 4.47 1.47
C GLY A 157 -22.34 3.94 0.04
N ASN A 158 -21.80 4.76 -0.85
CA ASN A 158 -21.54 4.40 -2.25
C ASN A 158 -20.60 3.18 -2.35
N PHE A 159 -19.55 3.12 -1.53
CA PHE A 159 -18.64 1.98 -1.48
C PHE A 159 -19.35 0.68 -1.10
N PHE A 160 -20.20 0.70 -0.06
CA PHE A 160 -20.95 -0.48 0.35
C PHE A 160 -21.96 -0.94 -0.71
N GLU A 161 -22.64 0.01 -1.36
CA GLU A 161 -23.57 -0.27 -2.45
C GLU A 161 -22.86 -0.91 -3.65
N GLU A 162 -21.75 -0.33 -4.10
CA GLU A 162 -20.97 -0.86 -5.22
C GLU A 162 -20.39 -2.25 -4.92
N GLN A 163 -19.89 -2.47 -3.69
CA GLN A 163 -19.35 -3.76 -3.27
C GLN A 163 -20.42 -4.79 -2.92
N LYS A 164 -21.71 -4.40 -2.89
CA LYS A 164 -22.83 -5.25 -2.47
C LYS A 164 -22.65 -5.81 -1.05
N ILE A 165 -22.04 -5.02 -0.17
CA ILE A 165 -21.79 -5.37 1.24
C ILE A 165 -22.79 -4.60 2.11
N LYS A 166 -23.27 -5.23 3.19
CA LYS A 166 -24.13 -4.53 4.15
C LYS A 166 -23.33 -3.43 4.87
N PRO A 167 -23.89 -2.21 5.02
CA PRO A 167 -23.25 -1.16 5.78
C PRO A 167 -22.91 -1.61 7.19
N LYS A 168 -21.75 -1.20 7.67
CA LYS A 168 -21.27 -1.54 9.02
C LYS A 168 -20.51 -0.38 9.64
N LYS A 169 -20.52 -0.36 10.97
CA LYS A 169 -19.95 0.73 11.76
C LYS A 169 -18.42 0.74 11.78
N HIS A 170 -17.80 -0.44 11.71
CA HIS A 170 -16.35 -0.58 11.77
C HIS A 170 -15.85 -1.44 10.61
N LEU A 171 -14.89 -0.90 9.86
CA LEU A 171 -14.17 -1.61 8.82
C LEU A 171 -12.96 -2.32 9.43
N SER A 172 -12.68 -3.54 8.98
CA SER A 172 -11.40 -4.19 9.23
C SER A 172 -10.26 -3.42 8.54
N ILE A 173 -9.00 -3.71 8.89
CA ILE A 173 -7.83 -3.08 8.24
C ILE A 173 -7.88 -3.30 6.72
N THR A 174 -8.17 -4.53 6.27
CA THR A 174 -8.27 -4.85 4.85
C THR A 174 -9.39 -4.09 4.15
N GLU A 175 -10.51 -3.87 4.83
CA GLU A 175 -11.65 -3.14 4.26
C GLU A 175 -11.40 -1.64 4.22
N ASN A 176 -10.66 -1.09 5.19
CA ASN A 176 -10.17 0.29 5.10
C ASN A 176 -9.27 0.45 3.87
N LYS A 177 -8.34 -0.49 3.62
CA LYS A 177 -7.50 -0.46 2.41
C LYS A 177 -8.33 -0.55 1.12
N LEU A 178 -9.35 -1.41 1.08
CA LEU A 178 -10.28 -1.51 -0.06
C LEU A 178 -11.05 -0.19 -0.27
N PHE A 179 -11.53 0.42 0.81
CA PHE A 179 -12.22 1.70 0.74
C PHE A 179 -11.28 2.82 0.25
N THR A 180 -10.05 2.89 0.74
CA THR A 180 -9.04 3.83 0.25
C THR A 180 -8.75 3.63 -1.24
N TYR A 181 -8.57 2.37 -1.68
CA TYR A 181 -8.36 2.08 -3.10
C TYR A 181 -9.58 2.49 -3.95
N TRP A 182 -10.79 2.29 -3.42
CA TRP A 182 -12.02 2.76 -4.05
C TRP A 182 -12.06 4.30 -4.15
N LEU A 183 -11.66 5.02 -3.10
CA LEU A 183 -11.58 6.49 -3.10
C LEU A 183 -10.59 7.01 -4.15
N PHE A 184 -9.44 6.35 -4.31
CA PHE A 184 -8.48 6.66 -5.37
C PHE A 184 -9.13 6.54 -6.75
N LYS A 185 -9.80 5.41 -7.04
CA LYS A 185 -10.52 5.22 -8.30
C LYS A 185 -11.65 6.25 -8.48
N TYR A 186 -12.39 6.55 -7.42
CA TYR A 186 -13.43 7.57 -7.43
C TYR A 186 -12.85 8.94 -7.80
N ARG A 187 -11.74 9.34 -7.19
CA ARG A 187 -11.04 10.60 -7.48
C ARG A 187 -10.55 10.67 -8.93
N LEU A 188 -9.99 9.59 -9.46
CA LEU A 188 -9.56 9.53 -10.86
C LEU A 188 -10.72 9.68 -11.85
N LYS A 189 -11.91 9.19 -11.50
CA LYS A 189 -13.12 9.31 -12.33
C LYS A 189 -13.79 10.69 -12.21
N SER A 190 -13.80 11.28 -11.01
CA SER A 190 -14.56 12.50 -10.71
C SER A 190 -13.77 13.80 -10.88
N SER A 191 -12.44 13.75 -10.85
CA SER A 191 -11.58 14.93 -10.98
C SER A 191 -10.97 15.06 -12.38
N ASP A 192 -10.72 16.29 -12.82
CA ASP A 192 -9.94 16.53 -14.03
C ASP A 192 -8.49 16.01 -13.87
N LYS A 193 -7.82 15.76 -15.00
CA LYS A 193 -6.45 15.19 -15.02
C LYS A 193 -5.44 16.07 -14.28
N SER A 194 -5.58 17.40 -14.35
CA SER A 194 -4.67 18.34 -13.71
C SER A 194 -4.78 18.28 -12.18
N ARG A 195 -6.01 18.29 -11.67
CA ARG A 195 -6.33 18.17 -10.25
C ARG A 195 -5.88 16.82 -9.71
N SER A 196 -6.15 15.73 -10.43
CA SER A 196 -5.69 14.39 -10.06
C SER A 196 -4.17 14.29 -9.96
N ALA A 197 -3.43 14.82 -10.94
CA ALA A 197 -1.97 14.85 -10.91
C ALA A 197 -1.42 15.72 -9.76
N SER A 198 -2.03 16.89 -9.51
CA SER A 198 -1.66 17.78 -8.41
C SER A 198 -1.85 17.12 -7.04
N TYR A 199 -2.98 16.44 -6.84
CA TYR A 199 -3.25 15.69 -5.62
C TYR A 199 -2.29 14.51 -5.44
N THR A 200 -2.03 13.73 -6.49
CA THR A 200 -1.06 12.64 -6.42
C THR A 200 0.33 13.19 -6.06
N LYS A 201 0.76 14.31 -6.66
CA LYS A 201 2.01 14.98 -6.31
C LYS A 201 2.02 15.47 -4.84
N LYS A 202 0.91 16.00 -4.34
CA LYS A 202 0.76 16.39 -2.92
C LYS A 202 0.91 15.18 -2.01
N GLY A 203 0.20 14.08 -2.29
CA GLY A 203 0.30 12.83 -1.52
C GLY A 203 1.72 12.26 -1.51
N ILE A 204 2.39 12.23 -2.65
CA ILE A 204 3.81 11.83 -2.76
C ILE A 204 4.71 12.72 -1.88
N ASN A 205 4.56 14.04 -1.97
CA ASN A 205 5.35 14.96 -1.16
C ASN A 205 5.14 14.73 0.34
N GLN A 206 3.90 14.52 0.77
CA GLN A 206 3.56 14.28 2.16
C GLN A 206 4.09 12.92 2.63
N PHE A 207 3.97 11.87 1.81
CA PHE A 207 4.52 10.55 2.10
C PHE A 207 6.01 10.64 2.46
N TYR A 208 6.85 11.18 1.58
CA TYR A 208 8.29 11.30 1.86
C TYR A 208 8.62 12.26 2.99
N LYS A 209 7.78 13.29 3.22
CA LYS A 209 7.95 14.17 4.38
C LYS A 209 7.76 13.39 5.69
N ILE A 210 6.71 12.57 5.78
CA ILE A 210 6.44 11.71 6.94
C ILE A 210 7.62 10.76 7.14
N GLN A 211 8.06 10.06 6.09
CA GLN A 211 9.16 9.10 6.16
C GLN A 211 10.47 9.72 6.66
N ASN A 212 10.81 10.93 6.18
CA ASN A 212 12.02 11.63 6.62
C ASN A 212 11.92 12.08 8.09
N SER A 213 10.72 12.40 8.57
CA SER A 213 10.49 12.87 9.94
C SER A 213 10.39 11.75 10.97
N SER A 214 9.87 10.59 10.57
CA SER A 214 9.45 9.56 11.52
C SER A 214 10.56 8.60 11.94
N LYS A 215 11.73 8.61 11.29
CA LYS A 215 12.73 7.51 11.40
C LYS A 215 12.12 6.10 11.17
N ILE A 216 10.89 6.01 10.64
CA ILE A 216 10.19 4.75 10.41
C ILE A 216 10.70 4.18 9.08
N ASN A 217 11.09 2.91 9.12
CA ASN A 217 11.54 2.18 7.95
C ASN A 217 10.34 1.73 7.10
N ASN A 218 9.88 2.55 6.14
CA ASN A 218 8.87 2.12 5.19
C ASN A 218 9.50 1.45 3.96
N THR A 219 9.10 0.20 3.67
CA THR A 219 9.59 -0.59 2.54
C THR A 219 9.40 0.12 1.20
N SER A 220 8.24 0.76 0.97
CA SER A 220 7.94 1.47 -0.27
C SER A 220 8.86 2.67 -0.47
N ALA A 221 9.23 3.38 0.60
CA ALA A 221 10.16 4.51 0.52
C ALA A 221 11.60 4.07 0.19
N LYS A 222 11.99 2.85 0.58
CA LYS A 222 13.29 2.25 0.23
C LYS A 222 13.31 1.72 -1.21
N LEU A 223 12.19 1.17 -1.69
CA LEU A 223 12.07 0.62 -3.05
C LEU A 223 11.85 1.70 -4.12
N LEU A 224 10.94 2.65 -3.85
CA LEU A 224 10.62 3.79 -4.70
C LEU A 224 11.11 5.05 -3.98
N ASN A 225 12.17 5.68 -4.49
CA ASN A 225 12.54 7.01 -4.02
C ASN A 225 11.62 8.08 -4.63
N LYS A 226 11.65 9.30 -4.06
CA LYS A 226 10.76 10.39 -4.47
C LYS A 226 10.82 10.68 -5.97
N LYS A 227 12.00 10.79 -6.55
CA LYS A 227 12.16 11.07 -7.98
C LYS A 227 11.53 9.96 -8.82
N SER A 228 11.86 8.70 -8.52
CA SER A 228 11.33 7.53 -9.21
C SER A 228 9.81 7.38 -9.06
N ALA A 229 9.23 7.77 -7.92
CA ALA A 229 7.77 7.80 -7.74
C ALA A 229 7.11 8.85 -8.63
N LEU A 230 7.65 10.08 -8.71
CA LEU A 230 7.11 11.08 -9.64
C LEU A 230 7.27 10.62 -11.11
N ASP A 231 8.42 10.07 -11.48
CA ASP A 231 8.70 9.61 -12.85
C ASP A 231 7.80 8.42 -13.25
N ALA A 232 7.58 7.48 -12.33
CA ALA A 232 6.70 6.34 -12.54
C ALA A 232 5.23 6.78 -12.68
N PHE A 233 4.77 7.77 -11.90
CA PHE A 233 3.42 8.29 -12.03
C PHE A 233 3.22 9.03 -13.37
N ASN A 234 4.18 9.90 -13.75
CA ASN A 234 4.10 10.65 -15.01
C ASN A 234 4.16 9.76 -16.28
N SER A 235 4.71 8.55 -16.16
CA SER A 235 4.68 7.55 -17.24
C SER A 235 3.44 6.65 -17.19
N TYR A 236 2.75 6.59 -16.05
CA TYR A 236 1.49 5.86 -15.86
C TYR A 236 0.30 6.58 -16.50
N ASP A 237 0.25 7.92 -16.42
CA ASP A 237 -0.82 8.78 -17.01
C ASP A 237 -0.78 8.91 -18.56
N LYS A 238 0.22 8.31 -19.23
CA LYS A 238 0.41 8.40 -20.69
C LYS A 238 -0.09 7.18 -21.49
N ASN A 239 -0.63 6.16 -20.82
CA ASN A 239 -1.27 4.99 -21.45
C ASN A 239 -2.74 4.91 -21.04
#